data_AF-G8ZTM3-F1
#
_entry.id   AF-G8ZTM3-F1
#
_cell.length_a   1.000
_cell.length_b   1.000
_cell.length_c   1.000
_cell.angle_alpha   90.00
_cell.angle_beta   90.00
_cell.angle_gamma   90.00
#
_symmetry.space_group_name_H-M   'P 1'
#
loop_
_entity.id
_entity.type
_entity.pdbx_description
1 polymer ?
#
loop_
_entity_poly.entity_id
_entity_poly.type
_entity_poly.pdbx_seq_one_letter_code
_entity_poly.pdbx_strand_id
1 'polypeptide(L)'
;MLAFKAVCFCIKRMPRIFALSFNVIAVFLTAFLLIGCYNETSLSTFLVSYKFEKSSPFYSVIKSSFNSTTVRSNVSLSGLENVEIKSGYMGVCLLNLPKDYDSDSQRICYPRKNLFNTTVYSDLSIEMFNLPSTNNSGSNSQNNVPIKLNILQLGQLTSVEIIHPYILMATVVLSCAMFLLIIYVTLPKLPKKQFMTRVLLAWSPVLTLLWGFGTMWTHVGINATSELAPAASMGIIKAKRGKKAATMSWCAFAFLLLDCLIIWALYFRDRKKLSDEIDKIKASNSYDKYHSDSSTLA
;
A
#
# COMPACT_ATOMS: atom_id res chain seq x y z
N MET A 1 8.55 -35.06 -32.24
CA MET A 1 7.88 -35.68 -31.07
C MET A 1 8.26 -35.03 -29.72
N LEU A 2 9.54 -34.68 -29.50
CA LEU A 2 10.02 -34.01 -28.27
C LEU A 2 9.44 -32.60 -28.05
N ALA A 3 9.36 -31.78 -29.11
CA ALA A 3 8.75 -30.45 -29.05
C ALA A 3 7.25 -30.50 -28.69
N PHE A 4 6.50 -31.47 -29.23
CA PHE A 4 5.07 -31.64 -28.91
C PHE A 4 4.87 -32.10 -27.46
N LYS A 5 5.71 -33.02 -26.95
CA LYS A 5 5.68 -33.42 -25.53
C LYS A 5 6.12 -32.28 -24.58
N ALA A 6 7.10 -31.47 -24.98
CA ALA A 6 7.52 -30.28 -24.24
C ALA A 6 6.43 -29.20 -24.22
N VAL A 7 5.76 -28.94 -25.35
CA VAL A 7 4.61 -28.02 -25.45
C VAL A 7 3.43 -28.53 -24.64
N CYS A 8 3.11 -29.83 -24.68
CA CYS A 8 2.04 -30.41 -23.85
C CYS A 8 2.38 -30.37 -22.34
N PHE A 9 3.65 -30.54 -21.99
CA PHE A 9 4.16 -30.40 -20.63
C PHE A 9 4.10 -28.95 -20.14
N CYS A 10 4.46 -27.99 -21.01
CA CYS A 10 4.31 -26.55 -20.76
C CYS A 10 2.84 -26.15 -20.63
N ILE A 11 1.93 -26.68 -21.45
CA ILE A 11 0.48 -26.41 -21.35
C ILE A 11 -0.10 -26.97 -20.04
N LYS A 12 0.34 -28.15 -19.58
CA LYS A 12 -0.11 -28.71 -18.30
C LYS A 12 0.40 -27.91 -17.08
N ARG A 13 1.56 -27.26 -17.19
CA ARG A 13 2.25 -26.52 -16.11
C ARG A 13 2.09 -24.99 -16.21
N MET A 14 1.63 -24.49 -17.35
CA MET A 14 1.38 -23.08 -17.69
C MET A 14 0.63 -22.31 -16.60
N PRO A 15 -0.51 -22.80 -16.07
CA PRO A 15 -1.24 -22.06 -15.04
C PRO A 15 -0.42 -21.80 -13.77
N ARG A 16 0.52 -22.69 -13.39
CA ARG A 16 1.38 -22.46 -12.23
C ARG A 16 2.48 -21.42 -12.52
N ILE A 17 2.97 -21.36 -13.75
CA ILE A 17 3.95 -20.35 -14.19
C ILE A 17 3.28 -18.98 -14.26
N PHE A 18 2.04 -18.89 -14.76
CA PHE A 18 1.26 -17.67 -14.73
C PHE A 18 1.02 -17.16 -13.31
N ALA A 19 0.61 -18.04 -12.39
CA ALA A 19 0.45 -17.68 -10.99
C ALA A 19 1.76 -17.18 -10.35
N LEU A 20 2.90 -17.79 -10.70
CA LEU A 20 4.20 -17.31 -10.25
C LEU A 20 4.51 -15.91 -10.79
N SER A 21 4.24 -15.66 -12.08
CA SER A 21 4.51 -14.35 -12.70
C SER A 21 3.66 -13.23 -12.12
N PHE A 22 2.37 -13.45 -11.91
CA PHE A 22 1.47 -12.47 -11.31
C PHE A 22 1.83 -12.20 -9.85
N ASN A 23 2.22 -13.23 -9.10
CA ASN A 23 2.67 -13.08 -7.73
C ASN A 23 3.93 -12.19 -7.64
N VAL A 24 4.91 -12.41 -8.51
CA VAL A 24 6.12 -11.56 -8.59
C VAL A 24 5.75 -10.11 -8.86
N ILE A 25 4.87 -9.86 -9.84
CA ILE A 25 4.41 -8.50 -10.17
C ILE A 25 3.70 -7.87 -8.96
N ALA A 26 2.85 -8.62 -8.24
CA ALA A 26 2.17 -8.15 -7.05
C ALA A 26 3.14 -7.81 -5.91
N VAL A 27 4.19 -8.62 -5.69
CA VAL A 27 5.26 -8.35 -4.71
C VAL A 27 5.98 -7.05 -5.05
N PHE A 28 6.37 -6.84 -6.31
CA PHE A 28 7.04 -5.59 -6.72
C PHE A 28 6.13 -4.38 -6.55
N LEU A 29 4.86 -4.46 -6.97
CA LEU A 29 3.91 -3.36 -6.83
C LEU A 29 3.68 -2.99 -5.36
N THR A 30 3.49 -3.98 -4.48
CA THR A 30 3.28 -3.76 -3.05
C THR A 30 4.54 -3.22 -2.36
N ALA A 31 5.73 -3.70 -2.73
CA ALA A 31 7.00 -3.17 -2.23
C ALA A 31 7.24 -1.72 -2.67
N PHE A 32 6.99 -1.39 -3.95
CA PHE A 32 7.11 -0.01 -4.44
C PHE A 32 6.09 0.93 -3.82
N LEU A 33 4.90 0.42 -3.49
CA LEU A 33 3.88 1.17 -2.77
C LEU A 33 4.32 1.45 -1.31
N LEU A 34 4.99 0.49 -0.67
CA LEU A 34 5.51 0.62 0.70
C LEU A 34 6.62 1.69 0.81
N ILE A 35 7.58 1.65 -0.12
CA ILE A 35 8.72 2.59 -0.16
C ILE A 35 8.34 3.95 -0.77
N GLY A 36 7.12 4.08 -1.30
CA GLY A 36 6.63 5.31 -1.91
C GLY A 36 6.76 6.49 -0.95
N CYS A 37 7.37 7.58 -1.43
CA CYS A 37 7.63 8.79 -0.65
C CYS A 37 8.62 8.61 0.53
N TYR A 38 9.51 7.61 0.48
CA TYR A 38 10.59 7.46 1.46
C TYR A 38 11.88 8.21 1.04
N ASN A 39 12.21 8.18 -0.26
CA ASN A 39 13.37 8.86 -0.85
C ASN A 39 12.93 9.84 -1.94
N GLU A 40 13.79 10.83 -2.26
CA GLU A 40 13.54 11.81 -3.31
C GLU A 40 13.23 11.20 -4.69
N THR A 41 13.88 10.10 -5.04
CA THR A 41 13.65 9.37 -6.30
C THR A 41 12.23 8.77 -6.40
N SER A 42 11.58 8.55 -5.26
CA SER A 42 10.29 7.87 -5.14
C SER A 42 9.10 8.82 -4.84
N LEU A 43 9.30 10.13 -5.03
CA LEU A 43 8.31 11.21 -4.79
C LEU A 43 7.06 11.15 -5.69
N SER A 44 7.12 10.43 -6.83
CA SER A 44 5.98 10.29 -7.74
C SER A 44 4.91 9.34 -7.20
N THR A 45 5.26 8.46 -6.25
CA THR A 45 4.37 7.50 -5.63
C THR A 45 3.98 8.01 -4.24
N PHE A 46 3.00 8.91 -4.20
CA PHE A 46 2.42 9.46 -2.98
C PHE A 46 0.94 9.06 -2.86
N LEU A 47 0.40 9.07 -1.63
CA LEU A 47 -1.00 8.75 -1.36
C LEU A 47 -1.86 10.02 -1.39
N VAL A 48 -1.43 11.03 -0.64
CA VAL A 48 -2.07 12.35 -0.56
C VAL A 48 -1.00 13.42 -0.67
N SER A 49 -1.30 14.49 -1.40
CA SER A 49 -0.51 15.72 -1.48
C SER A 49 -1.33 16.86 -0.87
N TYR A 50 -0.69 17.70 -0.07
CA TYR A 50 -1.27 18.91 0.51
C TYR A 50 -0.51 20.13 0.01
N LYS A 51 -1.26 21.17 -0.34
CA LYS A 51 -0.71 22.46 -0.77
C LYS A 51 -1.64 23.59 -0.35
N PHE A 52 -1.10 24.76 -0.03
CA PHE A 52 -1.91 25.96 0.15
C PHE A 52 -2.55 26.40 -1.17
N GLU A 53 -3.84 26.71 -1.12
CA GLU A 53 -4.57 27.18 -2.30
C GLU A 53 -4.39 28.69 -2.47
N LYS A 54 -3.95 29.10 -3.67
CA LYS A 54 -3.65 30.51 -3.98
C LYS A 54 -4.91 31.35 -4.14
N SER A 55 -6.04 30.71 -4.46
CA SER A 55 -7.34 31.37 -4.60
C SER A 55 -8.08 31.52 -3.27
N SER A 56 -7.51 31.06 -2.15
CA SER A 56 -8.16 31.24 -0.85
C SER A 56 -8.08 32.71 -0.41
N PRO A 57 -9.14 33.28 0.19
CA PRO A 57 -9.12 34.66 0.68
C PRO A 57 -8.10 34.87 1.81
N PHE A 58 -7.64 33.78 2.43
CA PHE A 58 -6.63 33.78 3.49
C PHE A 58 -5.19 33.67 2.97
N TYR A 59 -4.97 33.49 1.65
CA TYR A 59 -3.61 33.33 1.10
C TYR A 59 -2.73 34.57 1.36
N SER A 60 -3.29 35.77 1.30
CA SER A 60 -2.56 37.01 1.61
C SER A 60 -2.10 37.08 3.07
N VAL A 61 -2.93 36.60 4.00
CA VAL A 61 -2.61 36.54 5.43
C VAL A 61 -1.51 35.51 5.70
N ILE A 62 -1.58 34.36 5.03
CA ILE A 62 -0.57 33.30 5.12
C ILE A 62 0.77 33.79 4.58
N LYS A 63 0.77 34.43 3.40
CA LYS A 63 1.96 35.04 2.80
C LYS A 63 2.59 36.11 3.71
N SER A 64 1.77 36.97 4.31
CA SER A 64 2.23 37.99 5.25
C SER A 64 2.80 37.37 6.54
N SER A 65 2.21 36.29 7.03
CA SER A 65 2.70 35.57 8.22
C SER A 65 4.10 34.99 7.98
N PHE A 66 4.32 34.35 6.82
CA PHE A 66 5.64 33.83 6.46
C PHE A 66 6.69 34.92 6.17
N ASN A 67 6.28 36.08 5.66
CA ASN A 67 7.19 37.22 5.47
C ASN A 67 7.50 37.97 6.77
N SER A 68 6.60 37.93 7.77
CA SER A 68 6.79 38.61 9.06
C SER A 68 7.67 37.85 10.06
N THR A 69 7.90 36.56 9.83
CA THR A 69 8.64 35.67 10.74
C THR A 69 10.15 35.72 10.47
N THR A 70 10.73 36.89 10.21
CA THR A 70 12.18 37.07 9.99
C THR A 70 13.00 36.91 11.28
N VAL A 71 12.41 36.55 12.42
CA VAL A 71 13.01 36.83 13.74
C VAL A 71 13.23 35.61 14.63
N ARG A 72 12.68 34.41 14.35
CA ARG A 72 12.82 33.29 15.32
C ARG A 72 14.01 32.35 15.10
N SER A 73 14.65 32.39 13.92
CA SER A 73 15.75 31.46 13.62
C SER A 73 16.50 31.79 12.31
N ASN A 74 17.13 32.96 12.16
CA ASN A 74 18.14 33.33 11.12
C ASN A 74 17.95 32.86 9.65
N VAL A 75 16.78 32.37 9.26
CA VAL A 75 16.45 31.76 7.96
C VAL A 75 15.28 32.52 7.39
N SER A 76 15.35 32.89 6.11
CA SER A 76 14.24 33.58 5.46
C SER A 76 13.09 32.60 5.21
N LEU A 77 11.93 32.82 5.84
CA LEU A 77 10.72 32.01 5.61
C LEU A 77 9.98 32.38 4.31
N SER A 78 10.56 33.28 3.51
CA SER A 78 9.96 33.75 2.27
C SER A 78 9.91 32.61 1.24
N GLY A 79 8.71 32.16 0.90
CA GLY A 79 8.47 31.07 -0.06
C GLY A 79 7.92 29.77 0.54
N LEU A 80 7.81 29.63 1.87
CA LEU A 80 7.17 28.46 2.50
C LEU A 80 5.69 28.29 2.12
N GLU A 81 5.04 29.36 1.67
CA GLU A 81 3.67 29.35 1.13
C GLU A 81 3.48 28.41 -0.09
N ASN A 82 4.55 28.10 -0.83
CA ASN A 82 4.50 27.23 -2.01
C ASN A 82 4.89 25.77 -1.72
N VAL A 83 5.13 25.42 -0.45
CA VAL A 83 5.52 24.07 -0.06
C VAL A 83 4.40 23.09 -0.38
N GLU A 84 4.77 21.98 -1.01
CA GLU A 84 3.88 20.85 -1.25
C GLU A 84 4.32 19.69 -0.36
N ILE A 85 3.38 19.14 0.40
CA ILE A 85 3.62 18.05 1.34
C ILE A 85 3.04 16.78 0.76
N LYS A 86 3.88 15.78 0.48
CA LYS A 86 3.45 14.48 -0.02
C LYS A 86 3.59 13.43 1.07
N SER A 87 2.50 12.72 1.32
CA SER A 87 2.46 11.63 2.29
C SER A 87 2.48 10.27 1.61
N GLY A 88 3.39 9.39 2.04
CA GLY A 88 3.46 7.97 1.70
C GLY A 88 3.03 7.06 2.87
N TYR A 89 3.28 5.75 2.75
CA TYR A 89 3.04 4.78 3.83
C TYR A 89 4.11 4.85 4.93
N MET A 90 5.38 5.04 4.55
CA MET A 90 6.54 5.01 5.45
C MET A 90 7.19 6.37 5.73
N GLY A 91 6.86 7.38 4.93
CA GLY A 91 7.50 8.69 5.02
C GLY A 91 6.62 9.80 4.49
N VAL A 92 7.03 11.02 4.82
CA VAL A 92 6.44 12.26 4.32
C VAL A 92 7.57 13.06 3.69
N CYS A 93 7.38 13.50 2.45
CA CYS A 93 8.33 14.36 1.77
C CYS A 93 7.76 15.76 1.57
N LEU A 94 8.61 16.75 1.75
CA LEU A 94 8.35 18.14 1.48
C LEU A 94 9.00 18.52 0.16
N LEU A 95 8.30 19.33 -0.63
CA LEU A 95 8.75 19.83 -1.92
C LEU A 95 8.68 21.35 -1.94
N ASN A 96 9.56 21.96 -2.75
CA ASN A 96 9.65 23.40 -2.96
C ASN A 96 10.04 24.15 -1.68
N LEU A 97 10.98 23.62 -0.91
CA LEU A 97 11.59 24.36 0.20
C LEU A 97 12.48 25.48 -0.35
N PRO A 98 12.51 26.66 0.30
CA PRO A 98 13.47 27.71 -0.03
C PRO A 98 14.90 27.21 0.17
N LYS A 99 15.82 27.71 -0.66
CA LYS A 99 17.25 27.32 -0.67
C LYS A 99 17.99 27.64 0.64
N ASP A 100 17.41 28.49 1.48
CA ASP A 100 17.97 28.90 2.76
C ASP A 100 17.77 27.85 3.86
N TYR A 101 16.94 26.83 3.62
CA TYR A 101 16.58 25.82 4.61
C TYR A 101 17.48 24.56 4.56
N ASP A 102 17.99 24.21 3.38
CA ASP A 102 18.96 23.12 3.22
C ASP A 102 19.80 23.34 1.96
N SER A 103 21.12 23.17 2.08
CA SER A 103 22.11 23.74 1.17
C SER A 103 22.19 23.07 -0.21
N ASP A 104 21.48 21.96 -0.44
CA ASP A 104 21.60 21.21 -1.70
C ASP A 104 20.32 20.58 -2.26
N SER A 105 19.16 20.69 -1.59
CA SER A 105 17.94 20.07 -2.11
C SER A 105 16.66 20.85 -1.79
N GLN A 106 15.89 21.20 -2.82
CA GLN A 106 14.54 21.80 -2.69
C GLN A 106 13.50 20.80 -2.11
N ARG A 107 13.95 19.66 -1.59
CA ARG A 107 13.17 18.47 -1.31
C ARG A 107 13.76 17.75 -0.11
N ILE A 108 12.96 17.49 0.91
CA ILE A 108 13.43 16.77 2.10
C ILE A 108 12.40 15.70 2.45
N CYS A 109 12.85 14.47 2.69
CA CYS A 109 12.00 13.35 3.07
C CYS A 109 12.28 12.93 4.51
N TYR A 110 11.23 12.82 5.32
CA TYR A 110 11.31 12.43 6.72
C TYR A 110 10.69 11.05 6.94
N PRO A 111 11.34 10.18 7.74
CA PRO A 111 10.73 8.92 8.16
C PRO A 111 9.64 9.18 9.19
N ARG A 112 8.56 8.39 9.13
CA ARG A 112 7.33 8.49 9.94
C ARG A 112 7.53 8.74 11.44
N LYS A 113 8.61 8.24 12.06
CA LYS A 113 8.84 8.29 13.51
C LYS A 113 9.63 9.53 13.98
N ASN A 114 10.26 10.30 13.09
CA ASN A 114 11.17 11.39 13.48
C ASN A 114 10.65 12.81 13.19
N LEU A 115 9.38 12.96 12.78
CA LEU A 115 8.86 14.29 12.42
C LEU A 115 8.78 15.28 13.59
N PHE A 116 8.61 14.84 14.84
CA PHE A 116 8.50 15.74 15.99
C PHE A 116 9.82 16.38 16.44
N ASN A 117 10.97 15.86 15.99
CA ASN A 117 12.29 16.28 16.46
C ASN A 117 13.06 17.11 15.43
N THR A 118 12.40 17.54 14.35
CA THR A 118 13.03 18.34 13.29
C THR A 118 12.49 19.77 13.31
N THR A 119 13.39 20.73 13.13
CA THR A 119 13.12 22.18 13.16
C THR A 119 12.09 22.61 12.11
N VAL A 120 11.93 21.83 11.04
CA VAL A 120 10.91 22.03 10.00
C VAL A 120 9.48 21.86 10.52
N TYR A 121 9.27 21.03 11.55
CA TYR A 121 7.95 20.81 12.14
C TYR A 121 7.44 22.03 12.91
N SER A 122 8.33 22.73 13.61
CA SER A 122 8.01 23.99 14.27
C SER A 122 7.83 25.13 13.27
N ASP A 123 8.60 25.15 12.17
CA ASP A 123 8.61 26.26 11.22
C ASP A 123 7.48 26.21 10.18
N LEU A 124 6.87 25.03 9.95
CA LEU A 124 5.64 24.86 9.13
C LEU A 124 4.35 25.04 9.93
N SER A 125 4.43 25.29 11.25
CA SER A 125 3.26 25.59 12.06
C SER A 125 2.83 27.05 11.82
N ILE A 126 1.74 27.24 11.06
CA ILE A 126 1.17 28.57 10.88
C ILE A 126 0.25 28.82 12.06
N GLU A 127 0.59 29.81 12.89
CA GLU A 127 -0.33 30.33 13.90
C GLU A 127 -1.42 31.11 13.17
N MET A 128 -2.58 30.50 12.92
CA MET A 128 -3.59 31.13 12.05
C MET A 128 -4.59 32.01 12.78
N PHE A 129 -4.73 31.90 14.11
CA PHE A 129 -5.56 32.82 14.86
C PHE A 129 -5.08 32.98 16.31
N ASN A 130 -5.04 34.24 16.75
CA ASN A 130 -5.01 34.60 18.16
C ASN A 130 -6.46 34.96 18.54
N LEU A 131 -7.21 34.04 19.17
CA LEU A 131 -8.53 34.38 19.71
C LEU A 131 -8.31 35.16 21.01
N PRO A 132 -8.87 36.38 21.17
CA PRO A 132 -8.93 36.99 22.47
C PRO A 132 -9.79 36.10 23.37
N SER A 133 -9.21 35.55 24.42
CA SER A 133 -9.94 34.92 25.51
C SER A 133 -10.86 35.98 26.13
N THR A 134 -12.14 35.97 25.77
CA THR A 134 -13.15 36.72 26.50
C THR A 134 -13.35 36.00 27.83
N ASN A 135 -12.73 36.54 28.88
CA ASN A 135 -13.33 36.64 30.21
C ASN A 135 -12.52 37.63 31.08
N ASN A 136 -13.13 38.80 31.28
CA ASN A 136 -13.00 39.76 32.38
C ASN A 136 -11.61 40.19 32.88
N SER A 137 -11.30 41.47 32.60
CA SER A 137 -10.71 42.48 33.48
C SER A 137 -9.71 42.00 34.55
N GLY A 138 -8.41 42.12 34.24
CA GLY A 138 -7.35 42.03 35.25
C GLY A 138 -5.97 41.94 34.60
N SER A 139 -5.09 42.87 34.96
CA SER A 139 -3.71 43.03 34.49
C SER A 139 -2.83 41.77 34.52
N ASN A 140 -1.89 41.74 33.57
CA ASN A 140 -0.64 40.95 33.49
C ASN A 140 -0.68 39.53 32.90
N SER A 141 0.06 39.40 31.78
CA SER A 141 0.51 38.18 31.10
C SER A 141 -0.60 37.32 30.47
N GLN A 142 -1.08 37.77 29.30
CA GLN A 142 -1.88 36.94 28.40
C GLN A 142 -1.03 35.79 27.85
N ASN A 143 -1.18 34.60 28.43
CA ASN A 143 -0.82 33.34 27.77
C ASN A 143 -1.85 33.07 26.65
N ASN A 144 -1.71 33.80 25.55
CA ASN A 144 -2.39 33.49 24.30
C ASN A 144 -1.91 32.11 23.83
N VAL A 145 -2.80 31.12 23.75
CA VAL A 145 -2.49 29.83 23.13
C VAL A 145 -2.84 29.95 21.65
N PRO A 146 -1.86 30.16 20.75
CA PRO A 146 -2.13 30.33 19.33
C PRO A 146 -2.65 29.02 18.74
N ILE A 147 -3.71 29.09 17.92
CA ILE A 147 -4.18 27.94 17.14
C ILE A 147 -3.14 27.71 16.04
N LYS A 148 -2.25 26.74 16.28
CA LYS A 148 -1.21 26.30 15.34
C LYS A 148 -1.84 25.37 14.31
N LEU A 149 -2.09 25.86 13.11
CA LEU A 149 -2.44 25.02 11.98
C LEU A 149 -1.17 24.56 11.27
N ASN A 150 -0.73 23.34 11.58
CA ASN A 150 0.42 22.73 10.96
C ASN A 150 -0.05 21.77 9.85
N ILE A 151 0.12 22.19 8.59
CA ILE A 151 -0.21 21.36 7.41
C ILE A 151 0.61 20.06 7.38
N LEU A 152 1.80 20.06 8.01
CA LEU A 152 2.62 18.86 8.19
C LEU A 152 2.00 17.90 9.23
N GLN A 153 1.32 18.43 10.25
CA GLN A 153 0.56 17.63 11.21
C GLN A 153 -0.65 16.95 10.55
N LEU A 154 -1.32 17.59 9.58
CA LEU A 154 -2.34 16.91 8.78
C LEU A 154 -1.75 15.79 7.90
N GLY A 155 -0.61 16.05 7.24
CA GLY A 155 0.12 15.03 6.49
C GLY A 155 0.53 13.84 7.37
N GLN A 156 0.93 14.11 8.61
CA GLN A 156 1.29 13.09 9.58
C GLN A 156 0.07 12.37 10.15
N LEU A 157 -1.01 13.04 10.55
CA LEU A 157 -2.24 12.39 11.03
C LEU A 157 -2.81 11.44 9.97
N THR A 158 -2.77 11.87 8.70
CA THR A 158 -3.26 11.03 7.60
C THR A 158 -2.32 9.86 7.28
N SER A 159 -1.00 10.07 7.35
CA SER A 159 -0.02 8.97 7.25
C SER A 159 -0.06 8.02 8.46
N VAL A 160 -0.23 8.54 9.67
CA VAL A 160 -0.01 7.82 10.93
C VAL A 160 -1.28 7.13 11.41
N GLU A 161 -2.38 7.85 11.42
CA GLU A 161 -3.63 7.44 12.07
C GLU A 161 -4.66 6.90 11.08
N ILE A 162 -4.70 7.46 9.86
CA ILE A 162 -5.66 7.01 8.83
C ILE A 162 -5.11 5.84 8.01
N ILE A 163 -3.81 5.84 7.69
CA ILE A 163 -3.17 4.83 6.84
C ILE A 163 -2.25 3.93 7.69
N HIS A 164 -2.76 2.79 8.16
CA HIS A 164 -1.95 1.82 8.90
C HIS A 164 -0.98 1.05 7.97
N PRO A 165 0.33 1.29 8.06
CA PRO A 165 1.31 0.72 7.13
C PRO A 165 1.66 -0.72 7.48
N TYR A 166 1.32 -1.16 8.70
CA TYR A 166 1.56 -2.52 9.18
C TYR A 166 0.78 -3.56 8.38
N ILE A 167 -0.42 -3.22 7.90
CA ILE A 167 -1.20 -4.09 7.02
C ILE A 167 -0.42 -4.32 5.72
N LEU A 168 0.13 -3.26 5.14
CA LEU A 168 0.91 -3.34 3.91
C LEU A 168 2.23 -4.10 4.11
N MET A 169 2.96 -3.82 5.18
CA MET A 169 4.15 -4.59 5.56
C MET A 169 3.85 -6.09 5.70
N ALA A 170 2.78 -6.44 6.43
CA ALA A 170 2.36 -7.82 6.60
C ALA A 170 2.02 -8.46 5.24
N THR A 171 1.32 -7.77 4.34
CA THR A 171 1.02 -8.31 3.00
C THR A 171 2.24 -8.54 2.14
N VAL A 172 3.28 -7.71 2.24
CA VAL A 172 4.54 -7.92 1.52
C VAL A 172 5.26 -9.17 2.03
N VAL A 173 5.31 -9.37 3.35
CA VAL A 173 5.92 -10.58 3.94
C VAL A 173 5.13 -11.83 3.57
N LEU A 174 3.79 -11.78 3.68
CA LEU A 174 2.92 -12.91 3.36
C LEU A 174 2.91 -13.23 1.85
N SER A 175 3.10 -12.24 0.97
CA SER A 175 3.21 -12.45 -0.48
C SER A 175 4.57 -13.05 -0.87
N CYS A 176 5.67 -12.61 -0.25
CA CYS A 176 6.97 -13.29 -0.37
C CYS A 176 6.90 -14.74 0.11
N ALA A 177 6.20 -15.03 1.20
CA ALA A 177 5.98 -16.40 1.67
C ALA A 177 5.15 -17.22 0.64
N MET A 178 4.11 -16.61 0.06
CA MET A 178 3.32 -17.25 -1.01
C MET A 178 4.18 -17.59 -2.23
N PHE A 179 5.08 -16.69 -2.64
CA PHE A 179 6.01 -16.94 -3.74
C PHE A 179 6.87 -18.20 -3.50
N LEU A 180 7.45 -18.34 -2.30
CA LEU A 180 8.23 -19.51 -1.92
C LEU A 180 7.39 -20.80 -1.94
N LEU A 181 6.14 -20.73 -1.48
CA LEU A 181 5.21 -21.88 -1.53
C LEU A 181 4.86 -22.28 -2.97
N ILE A 182 4.66 -21.33 -3.88
CA ILE A 182 4.40 -21.60 -5.30
C ILE A 182 5.60 -22.29 -5.95
N ILE A 183 6.83 -21.82 -5.67
CA ILE A 183 8.06 -22.46 -6.14
C ILE A 183 8.15 -23.90 -5.63
N TYR A 184 7.94 -24.09 -4.32
CA TYR A 184 8.00 -25.40 -3.68
C TYR A 184 7.03 -26.41 -4.32
N VAL A 185 5.77 -26.01 -4.54
CA VAL A 185 4.74 -26.87 -5.15
C VAL A 185 5.01 -27.13 -6.64
N THR A 186 5.79 -26.26 -7.30
CA THR A 186 6.15 -26.39 -8.71
C THR A 186 7.25 -27.42 -8.93
N LEU A 187 8.20 -27.60 -8.01
CA LEU A 187 9.27 -28.59 -8.15
C LEU A 187 8.76 -30.04 -8.14
N PRO A 188 9.10 -30.88 -9.14
CA PRO A 188 8.74 -32.29 -9.14
C PRO A 188 9.61 -33.06 -8.14
N LYS A 189 9.03 -34.09 -7.48
CA LYS A 189 9.70 -35.06 -6.57
C LYS A 189 9.99 -34.64 -5.11
N LEU A 190 9.32 -33.63 -4.56
CA LEU A 190 9.47 -33.30 -3.13
C LEU A 190 8.49 -34.10 -2.22
N PRO A 191 8.93 -34.57 -1.04
CA PRO A 191 8.05 -35.20 -0.05
C PRO A 191 6.99 -34.21 0.47
N LYS A 192 5.83 -34.72 0.93
CA LYS A 192 4.71 -33.92 1.49
C LYS A 192 4.04 -32.88 0.56
N LYS A 193 4.15 -33.03 -0.77
CA LYS A 193 3.52 -32.14 -1.77
C LYS A 193 2.01 -31.89 -1.56
N GLN A 194 1.25 -32.89 -1.11
CA GLN A 194 -0.19 -32.75 -0.86
C GLN A 194 -0.48 -31.81 0.32
N PHE A 195 0.33 -31.86 1.37
CA PHE A 195 0.18 -30.96 2.52
C PHE A 195 0.49 -29.52 2.11
N MET A 196 1.60 -29.28 1.41
CA MET A 196 1.97 -27.93 0.97
C MET A 196 0.99 -27.33 -0.04
N THR A 197 0.37 -28.16 -0.88
CA THR A 197 -0.72 -27.70 -1.76
C THR A 197 -1.96 -27.27 -0.95
N ARG A 198 -2.30 -27.96 0.15
CA ARG A 198 -3.41 -27.56 1.03
C ARG A 198 -3.11 -26.25 1.76
N VAL A 199 -1.88 -26.10 2.28
CA VAL A 199 -1.43 -24.86 2.90
C VAL A 199 -1.50 -23.70 1.91
N LEU A 200 -0.97 -23.87 0.69
CA LEU A 200 -1.02 -22.84 -0.35
C LEU A 200 -2.46 -22.45 -0.72
N LEU A 201 -3.37 -23.43 -0.79
CA LEU A 201 -4.79 -23.19 -1.09
C LEU A 201 -5.51 -22.42 0.02
N ALA A 202 -5.15 -22.63 1.29
CA ALA A 202 -5.67 -21.85 2.40
C ALA A 202 -5.01 -20.46 2.49
N TRP A 203 -3.73 -20.36 2.14
CA TRP A 203 -2.95 -19.12 2.22
C TRP A 203 -3.39 -18.08 1.17
N SER A 204 -3.72 -18.51 -0.05
CA SER A 204 -4.10 -17.59 -1.12
C SER A 204 -5.34 -16.75 -0.81
N PRO A 205 -6.50 -17.29 -0.36
CA PRO A 205 -7.66 -16.46 -0.03
C PRO A 205 -7.39 -15.56 1.18
N VAL A 206 -6.64 -16.03 2.18
CA VAL A 206 -6.29 -15.20 3.35
C VAL A 206 -5.48 -13.97 2.92
N LEU A 207 -4.48 -14.17 2.05
CA LEU A 207 -3.68 -13.06 1.52
C LEU A 207 -4.52 -12.11 0.67
N THR A 208 -5.35 -12.63 -0.24
CA THR A 208 -6.22 -11.80 -1.10
C THR A 208 -7.23 -10.99 -0.27
N LEU A 209 -7.80 -11.57 0.80
CA LEU A 209 -8.73 -10.86 1.69
C LEU A 209 -8.01 -9.78 2.51
N LEU A 210 -6.85 -10.10 3.09
CA LEU A 210 -6.10 -9.15 3.90
C LEU A 210 -5.64 -7.95 3.07
N TRP A 211 -5.14 -8.19 1.86
CA TRP A 211 -4.77 -7.10 0.97
C TRP A 211 -5.99 -6.36 0.41
N GLY A 212 -7.07 -7.07 0.04
CA GLY A 212 -8.31 -6.43 -0.43
C GLY A 212 -8.92 -5.49 0.60
N PHE A 213 -8.89 -5.88 1.88
CA PHE A 213 -9.28 -4.99 2.98
C PHE A 213 -8.33 -3.78 3.07
N GLY A 214 -7.02 -3.99 2.97
CA GLY A 214 -6.02 -2.91 2.97
C GLY A 214 -6.17 -1.93 1.80
N THR A 215 -6.41 -2.41 0.58
CA THR A 215 -6.62 -1.55 -0.60
C THR A 215 -7.92 -0.76 -0.50
N MET A 216 -8.99 -1.39 -0.01
CA MET A 216 -10.27 -0.70 0.19
C MET A 216 -10.14 0.38 1.28
N TRP A 217 -9.55 0.04 2.42
CA TRP A 217 -9.32 0.98 3.53
C TRP A 217 -8.55 2.21 3.07
N THR A 218 -7.44 1.99 2.36
CA THR A 218 -6.57 3.06 1.88
C THR A 218 -7.24 3.89 0.79
N HIS A 219 -8.05 3.28 -0.08
CA HIS A 219 -8.84 3.99 -1.07
C HIS A 219 -9.86 4.94 -0.43
N VAL A 220 -10.62 4.45 0.55
CA VAL A 220 -11.62 5.24 1.29
C VAL A 220 -10.94 6.34 2.09
N GLY A 221 -9.87 6.02 2.81
CA GLY A 221 -9.11 6.99 3.61
C GLY A 221 -8.55 8.13 2.78
N ILE A 222 -7.98 7.84 1.61
CA ILE A 222 -7.46 8.87 0.70
C ILE A 222 -8.58 9.74 0.14
N ASN A 223 -9.72 9.15 -0.27
CA ASN A 223 -10.84 9.91 -0.84
C ASN A 223 -11.47 10.83 0.21
N ALA A 224 -11.75 10.28 1.39
CA ALA A 224 -12.29 11.03 2.53
C ALA A 224 -11.35 12.18 2.90
N THR A 225 -10.04 11.93 2.98
CA THR A 225 -9.05 12.97 3.28
C THR A 225 -9.04 14.07 2.22
N SER A 226 -9.13 13.73 0.92
CA SER A 226 -9.08 14.73 -0.15
C SER A 226 -10.32 15.64 -0.21
N GLU A 227 -11.46 15.18 0.29
CA GLU A 227 -12.71 15.96 0.33
C GLU A 227 -12.85 16.68 1.68
N LEU A 228 -12.49 16.03 2.77
CA LEU A 228 -12.62 16.58 4.12
C LEU A 228 -11.58 17.65 4.41
N ALA A 229 -10.32 17.49 3.98
CA ALA A 229 -9.26 18.45 4.32
C ALA A 229 -9.52 19.86 3.74
N PRO A 230 -9.97 20.03 2.47
CA PRO A 230 -10.37 21.34 1.96
C PRO A 230 -11.62 21.89 2.65
N ALA A 231 -12.61 21.06 2.94
CA ALA A 231 -13.85 21.50 3.60
C ALA A 231 -13.59 21.97 5.04
N ALA A 232 -12.81 21.20 5.81
CA ALA A 232 -12.46 21.51 7.18
C ALA A 232 -11.54 22.74 7.30
N SER A 233 -10.72 23.01 6.29
CA SER A 233 -9.83 24.18 6.25
C SER A 233 -10.44 25.40 5.56
N MET A 234 -11.75 25.41 5.28
CA MET A 234 -12.44 26.52 4.58
C MET A 234 -11.77 26.87 3.23
N GLY A 235 -11.21 25.88 2.53
CA GLY A 235 -10.54 26.06 1.24
C GLY A 235 -9.11 26.61 1.32
N ILE A 236 -8.52 26.73 2.51
CA ILE A 236 -7.13 27.19 2.68
C ILE A 236 -6.14 26.13 2.18
N ILE A 237 -6.45 24.85 2.41
CA ILE A 237 -5.59 23.73 2.00
C ILE A 237 -6.26 22.95 0.87
N LYS A 238 -5.54 22.79 -0.24
CA LYS A 238 -5.89 21.85 -1.30
C LYS A 238 -5.26 20.50 -1.01
N ALA A 239 -6.08 19.46 -0.96
CA ALA A 239 -5.64 18.07 -0.89
C ALA A 239 -5.81 17.38 -2.25
N LYS A 240 -4.78 16.69 -2.73
CA LYS A 240 -4.77 15.98 -4.01
C LYS A 240 -4.46 14.51 -3.80
N ARG A 241 -5.31 13.65 -4.36
CA ARG A 241 -5.10 12.19 -4.38
C ARG A 241 -3.97 11.77 -5.33
N GLY A 242 -3.13 10.85 -4.86
CA GLY A 242 -2.12 10.19 -5.66
C GLY A 242 -2.70 9.09 -6.55
N LYS A 243 -2.87 9.38 -7.84
CA LYS A 243 -3.41 8.42 -8.83
C LYS A 243 -2.51 7.18 -8.99
N LYS A 244 -1.19 7.38 -9.00
CA LYS A 244 -0.19 6.31 -9.19
C LYS A 244 -0.21 5.27 -8.06
N ALA A 245 -0.22 5.72 -6.81
CA ALA A 245 -0.29 4.81 -5.66
C ALA A 245 -1.63 4.03 -5.65
N ALA A 246 -2.73 4.71 -5.98
CA ALA A 246 -4.03 4.05 -6.08
C ALA A 246 -4.04 2.97 -7.17
N THR A 247 -3.56 3.25 -8.38
CA THR A 247 -3.51 2.23 -9.45
C THR A 247 -2.60 1.07 -9.10
N MET A 248 -1.43 1.33 -8.49
CA MET A 248 -0.53 0.27 -8.01
C MET A 248 -1.22 -0.66 -7.01
N SER A 249 -1.98 -0.10 -6.05
CA SER A 249 -2.69 -0.88 -5.04
C SER A 249 -3.78 -1.78 -5.65
N TRP A 250 -4.61 -1.23 -6.55
CA TRP A 250 -5.69 -1.98 -7.22
C TRP A 250 -5.15 -3.03 -8.20
N CYS A 251 -4.08 -2.72 -8.94
CA CYS A 251 -3.43 -3.70 -9.82
C CYS A 251 -2.82 -4.86 -9.02
N ALA A 252 -2.15 -4.58 -7.90
CA ALA A 252 -1.62 -5.62 -7.04
C ALA A 252 -2.74 -6.52 -6.49
N PHE A 253 -3.87 -5.94 -6.09
CA PHE A 253 -5.05 -6.70 -5.66
C PHE A 253 -5.62 -7.58 -6.78
N ALA A 254 -5.75 -7.05 -8.00
CA ALA A 254 -6.23 -7.82 -9.15
C ALA A 254 -5.34 -9.03 -9.45
N PHE A 255 -4.00 -8.87 -9.40
CA PHE A 255 -3.07 -9.99 -9.58
C PHE A 255 -3.18 -11.05 -8.48
N LEU A 256 -3.29 -10.64 -7.22
CA LEU A 256 -3.51 -11.59 -6.11
C LEU A 256 -4.86 -12.31 -6.21
N LEU A 257 -5.89 -11.66 -6.74
CA LEU A 257 -7.19 -12.27 -6.99
C LEU A 257 -7.09 -13.30 -8.13
N LEU A 258 -6.42 -12.96 -9.24
CA LEU A 258 -6.17 -13.90 -10.34
C LEU A 258 -5.37 -15.10 -9.87
N ASP A 259 -4.34 -14.90 -9.05
CA ASP A 259 -3.56 -16.00 -8.44
C ASP A 259 -4.45 -16.93 -7.61
N CYS A 260 -5.34 -16.36 -6.79
CA CYS A 260 -6.29 -17.12 -6.01
C CYS A 260 -7.21 -17.96 -6.92
N LEU A 261 -7.79 -17.36 -7.97
CA LEU A 261 -8.65 -18.07 -8.92
C LEU A 261 -7.90 -19.20 -9.65
N ILE A 262 -6.66 -18.96 -10.07
CA ILE A 262 -5.84 -19.96 -10.77
C ILE A 262 -5.53 -21.15 -9.84
N ILE A 263 -5.15 -20.89 -8.59
CA ILE A 263 -4.85 -21.95 -7.60
C ILE A 263 -6.10 -22.79 -7.32
N TRP A 264 -7.26 -22.14 -7.15
CA TRP A 264 -8.54 -22.82 -6.94
C TRP A 264 -8.98 -23.63 -8.17
N ALA A 265 -8.87 -23.07 -9.37
CA ALA A 265 -9.19 -23.78 -10.61
C ALA A 265 -8.30 -25.02 -10.80
N LEU A 266 -7.00 -24.91 -10.47
CA LEU A 266 -6.07 -26.03 -10.47
C LEU A 266 -6.46 -27.10 -9.46
N TYR A 267 -6.87 -26.71 -8.26
CA TYR A 267 -7.32 -27.65 -7.23
C TYR A 267 -8.56 -28.43 -7.66
N PHE A 268 -9.59 -27.75 -8.19
CA PHE A 268 -10.79 -28.41 -8.70
C PHE A 268 -10.48 -29.36 -9.87
N ARG A 269 -9.58 -28.96 -10.77
CA ARG A 269 -9.14 -29.81 -11.88
C ARG A 269 -8.40 -31.06 -11.38
N ASP A 270 -7.53 -30.91 -10.38
CA ASP A 270 -6.79 -32.03 -9.80
C ASP A 270 -7.73 -32.98 -9.02
N ARG A 271 -8.75 -32.45 -8.35
CA ARG A 271 -9.83 -33.25 -7.71
C ARG A 271 -10.63 -34.07 -8.73
N LYS A 272 -11.03 -33.46 -9.85
CA LYS A 272 -11.77 -34.17 -10.92
C LYS A 272 -10.96 -35.34 -11.48
N LYS A 273 -9.67 -35.10 -11.81
CA LYS A 273 -8.77 -36.16 -12.30
C LYS A 273 -8.60 -37.31 -11.31
N LEU A 274 -8.51 -37.01 -10.01
CA LEU A 274 -8.41 -38.03 -8.98
C LEU A 274 -9.69 -38.88 -8.90
N SER A 275 -10.86 -38.24 -9.02
CA SER A 275 -12.15 -38.96 -9.09
C SER A 275 -12.18 -39.91 -10.29
N ASP A 276 -11.82 -39.42 -11.48
CA ASP A 276 -11.78 -40.23 -12.71
C ASP A 276 -10.82 -41.42 -12.59
N GLU A 277 -9.69 -41.26 -11.90
CA GLU A 277 -8.70 -42.32 -11.66
C GLU A 277 -9.22 -43.37 -10.67
N ILE A 278 -9.89 -42.95 -9.60
CA ILE A 278 -10.56 -43.85 -8.65
C ILE A 278 -11.66 -44.66 -9.35
N ASP A 279 -12.47 -44.01 -10.20
CA ASP A 279 -13.54 -44.68 -10.94
C ASP A 279 -12.98 -45.71 -11.93
N LYS A 280 -11.85 -45.42 -12.59
CA LYS A 280 -11.15 -46.38 -13.46
C LYS A 280 -10.61 -47.59 -12.68
N ILE A 281 -10.01 -47.37 -11.52
CA ILE A 281 -9.51 -48.47 -10.66
C ILE A 281 -10.68 -49.30 -10.15
N LYS A 282 -11.78 -48.67 -9.73
CA LYS A 282 -13.00 -49.36 -9.29
C LYS A 282 -13.64 -50.18 -10.41
N ALA A 283 -13.69 -49.63 -11.63
CA ALA A 283 -14.15 -50.35 -12.81
C ALA A 283 -13.24 -51.54 -13.12
N SER A 284 -11.92 -51.35 -13.15
CA SER A 284 -10.93 -52.41 -13.39
C SER A 284 -11.02 -53.56 -12.37
N ASN A 285 -11.08 -53.24 -11.07
CA ASN A 285 -11.22 -54.25 -10.01
C ASN A 285 -12.55 -55.02 -10.09
N SER A 286 -13.58 -54.44 -10.71
CA SER A 286 -14.86 -55.10 -10.92
C SER A 286 -14.83 -56.11 -12.08
N TYR A 287 -13.92 -55.94 -13.05
CA TYR A 287 -13.73 -56.89 -14.15
C TYR A 287 -12.89 -58.11 -13.74
N ASP A 288 -11.88 -57.94 -12.88
CA ASP A 288 -11.06 -59.06 -12.38
C ASP A 288 -11.84 -60.04 -11.48
N LYS A 289 -12.94 -59.58 -10.86
CA LYS A 289 -13.77 -60.42 -9.97
C LYS A 289 -14.64 -61.45 -10.73
N TYR A 290 -14.84 -61.28 -12.04
CA TYR A 290 -15.66 -62.21 -12.84
C TYR A 290 -14.84 -63.16 -13.71
N HIS A 291 -13.50 -63.09 -13.68
CA HIS A 291 -12.64 -63.90 -14.54
C HIS A 291 -11.99 -65.12 -13.86
N SER A 292 -12.36 -65.45 -12.62
CA SER A 292 -11.76 -66.58 -11.86
C SER A 292 -12.59 -67.87 -11.79
N ASP A 293 -13.82 -67.92 -12.33
CA ASP A 293 -14.67 -69.12 -12.29
C ASP A 293 -15.00 -69.68 -13.68
N SER A 294 -13.98 -70.11 -14.42
CA SER A 294 -14.06 -71.19 -15.44
C SER A 294 -12.62 -71.46 -15.92
N SER A 295 -11.93 -72.55 -15.62
CA SER A 295 -12.36 -73.93 -15.83
C SER A 295 -11.41 -74.87 -15.08
N THR A 296 -11.90 -75.51 -14.01
CA THR A 296 -11.38 -76.79 -13.52
C THR A 296 -12.53 -77.79 -13.66
N LEU A 297 -12.59 -78.50 -14.78
CA LEU A 297 -13.36 -79.72 -14.91
C LEU A 297 -12.61 -80.64 -15.88
N ALA A 298 -12.18 -81.77 -15.31
CA ALA A 298 -12.02 -83.12 -15.86
C ALA A 298 -11.59 -83.29 -17.32
#